data_AF-Q3BZW6-F1
#
_entry.id   AF-Q3BZW6-F1
#
_cell.length_a   1.000
_cell.length_b   1.000
_cell.length_c   1.000
_cell.angle_alpha   90.00
_cell.angle_beta   90.00
_cell.angle_gamma   90.00
#
_symmetry.space_group_name_H-M   'P 1'
#
loop_
_entity.id
_entity.type
_entity.pdbx_description
1 polymer ?
#
loop_
_entity_poly.entity_id
_entity_poly.type
_entity_poly.pdbx_seq_one_letter_code
_entity_poly.pdbx_strand_id
1 'polypeptide(L)'
;MANSLSPAQITRIKRQAKKLVRETSITHAEALDRSATAHGFANWSLLSKACVAPGGRPELATKEAIRRAAIRYYLHGDQDEEDPSTYYCARCDSFCLPDHFENDALHRGQSHEMRYLESIERWSERGTVWRSRYRRPEDAPNLLAAKAVALNLAYQQSRSAFHRWLLAQVDRDDIVSDLAVDVRADKTFPVGASSRQEIERYLARHGDHVLEALERAWLEFSTAHGKG
;
A
#
# COMPACT_ATOMS: atom_id res chain seq x y z
N MET A 1 -6.41 32.36 -22.44
CA MET A 1 -5.24 31.79 -21.75
C MET A 1 -5.28 30.29 -21.96
N ALA A 2 -4.21 29.69 -22.51
CA ALA A 2 -4.19 28.25 -22.74
C ALA A 2 -3.99 27.54 -21.40
N ASN A 3 -5.05 26.91 -20.87
CA ASN A 3 -4.98 26.06 -19.69
C ASN A 3 -4.21 24.78 -20.04
N SER A 4 -2.87 24.86 -20.05
CA SER A 4 -2.03 23.68 -20.21
C SER A 4 -2.13 22.85 -18.92
N LEU A 5 -2.74 21.67 -19.02
CA LEU A 5 -2.84 20.72 -17.91
C LEU A 5 -1.58 19.85 -17.86
N SER A 6 -1.07 19.59 -16.66
CA SER A 6 0.02 18.64 -16.45
C SER A 6 -0.45 17.18 -16.63
N PRO A 7 0.46 16.23 -16.92
CA PRO A 7 0.12 14.80 -16.94
C PRO A 7 -0.51 14.28 -15.64
N ALA A 8 -0.15 14.87 -14.50
CA ALA A 8 -0.73 14.55 -13.19
C ALA A 8 -2.20 14.97 -13.12
N GLN A 9 -2.53 16.17 -13.59
CA GLN A 9 -3.91 16.68 -13.65
C GLN A 9 -4.79 15.84 -14.57
N ILE A 10 -4.30 15.44 -15.74
CA ILE A 10 -5.05 14.51 -16.62
C ILE A 10 -5.33 13.18 -15.93
N THR A 11 -4.34 12.63 -15.22
CA THR A 11 -4.51 11.36 -14.50
C THR A 11 -5.55 11.51 -13.38
N ARG A 12 -5.58 12.65 -12.68
CA ARG A 12 -6.61 12.99 -11.69
C ARG A 12 -8.00 13.01 -12.32
N ILE A 13 -8.17 13.72 -13.43
CA ILE A 13 -9.48 13.86 -14.10
C ILE A 13 -9.99 12.48 -14.55
N LYS A 14 -9.12 11.60 -15.04
CA LYS A 14 -9.48 10.20 -15.34
C LYS A 14 -9.99 9.45 -14.10
N ARG A 15 -9.36 9.62 -12.94
CA ARG A 15 -9.80 8.99 -11.68
C ARG A 15 -11.17 9.51 -11.25
N GLN A 16 -11.40 10.82 -11.36
CA GLN A 16 -12.69 11.45 -11.07
C GLN A 16 -13.78 10.91 -12.01
N ALA A 17 -13.51 10.79 -13.31
CA ALA A 17 -14.45 10.20 -14.26
C ALA A 17 -14.80 8.74 -13.91
N LYS A 18 -13.83 7.90 -13.51
CA LYS A 18 -14.10 6.54 -13.03
C LYS A 18 -15.00 6.52 -11.79
N LYS A 19 -14.77 7.45 -10.84
CA LYS A 19 -15.61 7.58 -9.65
C LYS A 19 -17.04 7.94 -10.04
N LEU A 20 -17.20 8.92 -10.93
CA LEU A 20 -18.50 9.36 -11.43
C LEU A 20 -19.29 8.23 -12.10
N VAL A 21 -18.64 7.38 -12.91
CA VAL A 21 -19.27 6.18 -13.51
C VAL A 21 -19.87 5.27 -12.44
N ARG A 22 -19.16 5.04 -11.34
CA ARG A 22 -19.62 4.16 -10.25
C ARG A 22 -20.80 4.76 -9.48
N GLU A 23 -20.85 6.09 -9.36
CA GLU A 23 -21.88 6.80 -8.59
C GLU A 23 -23.15 7.07 -9.41
N THR A 24 -23.03 7.24 -10.73
CA THR A 24 -24.14 7.73 -11.58
C THR A 24 -24.56 6.77 -12.67
N SER A 25 -23.89 5.62 -12.81
CA SER A 25 -24.17 4.59 -13.84
C SER A 25 -24.12 5.11 -15.28
N ILE A 26 -23.47 6.25 -15.54
CA ILE A 26 -23.23 6.77 -16.89
C ILE A 26 -22.07 6.05 -17.58
N THR A 27 -21.95 6.21 -18.90
CA THR A 27 -20.82 5.62 -19.63
C THR A 27 -19.50 6.31 -19.25
N HIS A 28 -18.38 5.59 -19.36
CA HIS A 28 -17.05 6.17 -19.09
C HIS A 28 -16.68 7.32 -20.03
N ALA A 29 -17.12 7.26 -21.30
CA ALA A 29 -16.91 8.35 -22.25
C ALA A 29 -17.66 9.62 -21.81
N GLU A 30 -18.92 9.48 -21.43
CA GLU A 30 -19.73 10.59 -20.92
C GLU A 30 -19.17 11.16 -19.62
N ALA A 31 -18.68 10.31 -18.72
CA ALA A 31 -18.02 10.77 -17.49
C ALA A 31 -16.77 11.59 -17.78
N LEU A 32 -15.94 11.16 -18.75
CA LEU A 32 -14.75 11.92 -19.16
C LEU A 32 -15.12 13.28 -19.79
N ASP A 33 -16.16 13.33 -20.61
CA ASP A 33 -16.63 14.59 -21.21
C ASP A 33 -17.21 15.54 -20.15
N ARG A 34 -18.00 15.03 -19.19
CA ARG A 34 -18.49 15.83 -18.06
C ARG A 34 -17.35 16.38 -17.20
N SER A 35 -16.35 15.56 -16.90
CA SER A 35 -15.16 16.03 -16.18
C SER A 35 -14.38 17.05 -17.02
N ALA A 36 -14.29 16.90 -18.34
CA ALA A 36 -13.65 17.89 -19.20
C ALA A 36 -14.36 19.26 -19.20
N THR A 37 -15.69 19.25 -19.24
CA THR A 37 -16.53 20.46 -19.16
C THR A 37 -16.34 21.19 -17.83
N ALA A 38 -16.22 20.46 -16.72
CA ALA A 38 -15.93 21.05 -15.40
C ALA A 38 -14.58 21.78 -15.36
N HIS A 39 -13.63 21.41 -16.23
CA HIS A 39 -12.33 22.06 -16.39
C HIS A 39 -12.29 23.08 -17.55
N GLY A 40 -13.45 23.45 -18.12
CA GLY A 40 -13.57 24.47 -19.15
C GLY A 40 -13.29 24.00 -20.58
N PHE A 41 -13.29 22.68 -20.83
CA PHE A 41 -13.11 22.10 -22.16
C PHE A 41 -14.41 21.49 -22.69
N ALA A 42 -14.72 21.64 -23.98
CA ALA A 42 -15.99 21.14 -24.52
C ALA A 42 -16.13 19.60 -24.52
N ASN A 43 -15.01 18.87 -24.52
CA ASN A 43 -14.97 17.41 -24.44
C ASN A 43 -13.57 16.92 -24.03
N TRP A 44 -13.48 15.62 -23.72
CA TRP A 44 -12.25 14.95 -23.32
C TRP A 44 -11.15 15.02 -24.38
N SER A 45 -11.51 14.97 -25.66
CA SER A 45 -10.52 15.01 -26.75
C SER A 45 -9.78 16.35 -26.79
N LEU A 46 -10.46 17.46 -26.50
CA LEU A 46 -9.84 18.78 -26.41
C LEU A 46 -8.98 18.93 -25.16
N LEU A 47 -9.46 18.42 -24.02
CA LEU A 47 -8.72 18.44 -22.76
C LEU A 47 -7.42 17.62 -22.85
N SER A 48 -7.49 16.41 -23.40
CA SER A 48 -6.33 15.52 -23.52
C SER A 48 -5.25 16.06 -24.47
N LYS A 49 -5.66 16.81 -25.51
CA LYS A 49 -4.73 17.50 -26.42
C LYS A 49 -4.06 18.72 -25.77
N ALA A 50 -4.67 19.35 -24.78
CA ALA A 50 -4.08 20.49 -24.07
C ALA A 50 -2.82 20.12 -23.24
N CYS A 51 -2.54 18.83 -23.04
CA CYS A 51 -1.27 18.33 -22.46
C CYS A 51 -0.14 18.23 -23.48
N VAL A 52 -0.44 18.29 -24.79
CA VAL A 52 0.51 18.13 -25.89
C VAL A 52 0.61 19.46 -26.66
N ALA A 53 1.02 20.54 -26.00
CA ALA A 53 1.48 21.73 -26.71
C ALA A 53 2.97 21.52 -27.09
N PRO A 54 3.34 21.48 -28.39
CA PRO A 54 4.72 21.29 -28.82
C PRO A 54 5.43 22.64 -28.91
N GLY A 55 6.59 22.79 -28.27
CA GLY A 55 7.43 23.96 -28.53
C GLY A 55 8.44 24.31 -27.45
N GLY A 56 9.48 23.50 -27.30
CA GLY A 56 10.70 23.88 -26.57
C GLY A 56 11.79 22.86 -26.84
N ARG A 57 12.88 23.28 -27.51
CA ARG A 57 14.06 22.45 -27.76
C ARG A 57 14.58 21.84 -26.45
N PRO A 58 15.19 20.64 -26.45
CA PRO A 58 15.77 20.05 -25.26
C PRO A 58 17.09 20.77 -24.93
N GLU A 59 16.99 21.97 -24.39
CA GLU A 59 18.10 22.62 -23.69
C GLU A 59 18.18 21.96 -22.32
N LEU A 60 19.24 21.16 -22.12
CA LEU A 60 19.66 20.49 -20.88
C LEU A 60 18.67 20.66 -19.71
N ALA A 61 17.60 19.85 -19.73
CA ALA A 61 16.58 19.89 -18.70
C ALA A 61 17.26 19.64 -17.35
N THR A 62 17.21 20.65 -16.47
CA THR A 62 17.72 20.54 -15.11
C THR A 62 17.02 19.37 -14.40
N LYS A 63 17.70 18.72 -13.44
CA LYS A 63 17.10 17.64 -12.64
C LYS A 63 15.75 18.07 -12.02
N GLU A 64 15.60 19.34 -11.66
CA GLU A 64 14.34 19.97 -11.22
C GLU A 64 13.22 19.95 -12.28
N ALA A 65 13.51 20.21 -13.55
CA ALA A 65 12.51 20.17 -14.62
C ALA A 65 12.03 18.72 -14.91
N ILE A 66 12.95 17.76 -14.87
CA ILE A 66 12.63 16.32 -14.96
C ILE A 66 11.80 15.88 -13.74
N ARG A 67 12.14 16.36 -12.54
CA ARG A 67 11.34 16.13 -11.31
C ARG A 67 9.92 16.70 -11.41
N ARG A 68 9.72 17.82 -12.12
CA ARG A 68 8.39 18.42 -12.38
C ARG A 68 7.61 17.68 -13.48
N ALA A 69 8.29 17.00 -14.41
CA ALA A 69 7.65 16.24 -15.49
C ALA A 69 7.23 14.82 -15.07
N ALA A 70 7.82 14.27 -14.00
CA ALA A 70 7.47 12.94 -13.48
C ALA A 70 6.03 12.90 -12.95
N ILE A 71 5.31 11.81 -13.24
CA ILE A 71 3.91 11.64 -12.82
C ILE A 71 3.85 11.46 -11.31
N ARG A 72 3.03 12.25 -10.61
CA ARG A 72 2.83 12.10 -9.16
C ARG A 72 2.24 10.73 -8.83
N TYR A 73 2.93 9.98 -7.99
CA TYR A 73 2.50 8.65 -7.50
C TYR A 73 2.04 8.73 -6.06
N TYR A 74 0.74 8.51 -5.84
CA TYR A 74 0.12 8.57 -4.52
C TYR A 74 0.10 7.18 -3.88
N LEU A 75 0.58 7.08 -2.64
CA LEU A 75 0.34 5.92 -1.79
C LEU A 75 -1.02 6.01 -1.14
N HIS A 76 -1.48 4.87 -0.63
CA HIS A 76 -2.71 4.82 0.14
C HIS A 76 -2.62 5.75 1.37
N GLY A 77 -3.56 6.67 1.49
CA GLY A 77 -3.58 7.71 2.52
C GLY A 77 -2.74 8.95 2.21
N ASP A 78 -2.05 9.05 1.06
CA ASP A 78 -1.32 10.28 0.69
C ASP A 78 -2.31 11.42 0.50
N GLN A 79 -2.01 12.57 1.12
CA GLN A 79 -2.80 13.79 0.97
C GLN A 79 -2.71 14.30 -0.46
N ASP A 80 -3.81 14.85 -0.94
CA ASP A 80 -3.85 15.54 -2.20
C ASP A 80 -3.12 16.89 -2.12
N GLU A 81 -2.37 17.20 -3.18
CA GLU A 81 -1.57 18.43 -3.29
C GLU A 81 -2.43 19.64 -3.71
N GLU A 82 -3.58 19.40 -4.34
CA GLU A 82 -4.52 20.47 -4.76
C GLU A 82 -5.65 20.71 -3.73
N ASP A 83 -6.04 19.67 -2.99
CA ASP A 83 -7.09 19.74 -1.97
C ASP A 83 -6.66 19.00 -0.68
N PRO A 84 -6.05 19.71 0.28
CA PRO A 84 -5.57 19.13 1.53
C PRO A 84 -6.65 18.44 2.38
N SER A 85 -7.93 18.62 2.07
CA SER A 85 -9.04 17.91 2.74
C SER A 85 -9.22 16.47 2.26
N THR A 86 -8.54 16.06 1.19
CA THR A 86 -8.72 14.73 0.58
C THR A 86 -7.43 13.90 0.54
N TYR A 87 -7.60 12.58 0.51
CA TYR A 87 -6.53 11.60 0.61
C TYR A 87 -6.75 10.44 -0.38
N TYR A 88 -5.67 9.93 -0.96
CA TYR A 88 -5.75 8.91 -2.01
C TYR A 88 -6.07 7.52 -1.44
N CYS A 89 -7.17 6.93 -1.88
CA CYS A 89 -7.50 5.53 -1.59
C CYS A 89 -7.10 4.64 -2.78
N ALA A 90 -6.01 3.89 -2.64
CA ALA A 90 -5.54 2.91 -3.63
C ALA A 90 -6.55 1.78 -3.96
N ARG A 91 -7.53 1.47 -3.10
CA ARG A 91 -8.60 0.49 -3.41
C ARG A 91 -9.65 1.09 -4.34
N CYS A 92 -10.05 2.33 -4.06
CA CYS A 92 -11.01 3.05 -4.89
C CYS A 92 -10.36 3.63 -6.17
N ASP A 93 -9.03 3.79 -6.20
CA ASP A 93 -8.32 4.60 -7.20
C ASP A 93 -8.88 6.03 -7.28
N SER A 94 -9.19 6.64 -6.13
CA SER A 94 -9.77 7.98 -6.03
C SER A 94 -9.35 8.72 -4.76
N PHE A 95 -9.48 10.04 -4.76
CA PHE A 95 -9.35 10.87 -3.56
C PHE A 95 -10.66 10.87 -2.76
N CYS A 96 -10.54 10.70 -1.46
CA CYS A 96 -11.64 10.57 -0.51
C CYS A 96 -11.41 11.46 0.71
N LEU A 97 -12.50 11.82 1.41
CA LEU A 97 -12.44 12.50 2.71
C LEU A 97 -11.88 11.58 3.81
N PRO A 98 -11.39 12.12 4.94
CA PRO A 98 -10.86 11.34 6.06
C PRO A 98 -11.79 10.23 6.55
N ASP A 99 -13.09 10.51 6.67
CA ASP A 99 -14.12 9.56 7.13
C ASP A 99 -14.15 8.25 6.32
N HIS A 100 -13.70 8.30 5.06
CA HIS A 100 -13.58 7.10 4.22
C HIS A 100 -12.61 6.06 4.79
N PHE A 101 -11.59 6.51 5.51
CA PHE A 101 -10.51 5.67 6.07
C PHE A 101 -10.84 5.16 7.48
N GLU A 102 -11.91 5.66 8.10
CA GLU A 102 -12.40 5.22 9.41
C GLU A 102 -13.50 4.16 9.29
N ASN A 103 -14.06 3.97 8.09
CA ASN A 103 -15.17 3.06 7.85
C ASN A 103 -14.69 1.72 7.26
N ASP A 104 -14.39 0.76 8.15
CA ASP A 104 -13.96 -0.59 7.79
C ASP A 104 -14.99 -1.37 6.94
N ALA A 105 -16.28 -0.96 6.93
CA ALA A 105 -17.29 -1.60 6.11
C ALA A 105 -17.08 -1.33 4.61
N LEU A 106 -16.37 -0.26 4.24
CA LEU A 106 -16.06 0.10 2.85
C LEU A 106 -14.99 -0.82 2.24
N HIS A 107 -14.06 -1.33 3.06
CA HIS A 107 -12.92 -2.13 2.61
C HIS A 107 -12.72 -3.38 3.46
N ARG A 108 -13.46 -4.44 3.15
CA ARG A 108 -13.32 -5.72 3.84
C ARG A 108 -11.95 -6.37 3.60
N GLY A 109 -11.48 -7.11 4.61
CA GLY A 109 -10.36 -8.04 4.55
C GLY A 109 -8.97 -7.45 4.81
N GLN A 110 -8.80 -6.14 4.91
CA GLN A 110 -7.51 -5.52 5.24
C GLN A 110 -7.72 -4.11 5.77
N SER A 111 -7.03 -3.75 6.86
CA SER A 111 -7.08 -2.39 7.38
C SER A 111 -6.35 -1.41 6.45
N HIS A 112 -6.72 -0.13 6.57
CA HIS A 112 -6.07 0.96 5.85
C HIS A 112 -4.58 1.08 6.19
N GLU A 113 -4.21 0.86 7.45
CA GLU A 113 -2.83 0.93 7.93
C GLU A 113 -1.96 -0.18 7.35
N MET A 114 -2.46 -1.43 7.31
CA MET A 114 -1.75 -2.55 6.68
C MET A 114 -1.52 -2.27 5.19
N ARG A 115 -2.53 -1.71 4.51
CA ARG A 115 -2.40 -1.32 3.11
C ARG A 115 -1.40 -0.19 2.89
N TYR A 116 -1.29 0.76 3.82
CA TYR A 116 -0.25 1.78 3.77
C TYR A 116 1.14 1.15 3.87
N LEU A 117 1.37 0.24 4.83
CA LEU A 117 2.66 -0.45 5.00
C LEU A 117 3.08 -1.21 3.74
N GLU A 118 2.18 -1.98 3.14
CA GLU A 118 2.44 -2.66 1.86
C GLU A 118 2.71 -1.67 0.72
N SER A 119 2.05 -0.52 0.72
CA SER A 119 2.23 0.49 -0.32
C SER A 119 3.60 1.16 -0.24
N ILE A 120 4.07 1.48 0.97
CA ILE A 120 5.39 2.11 1.18
C ILE A 120 6.52 1.10 0.96
N GLU A 121 6.35 -0.17 1.35
CA GLU A 121 7.30 -1.25 1.05
C GLU A 121 7.44 -1.45 -0.47
N ARG A 122 6.32 -1.65 -1.18
CA ARG A 122 6.36 -1.78 -2.65
C ARG A 122 6.96 -0.55 -3.33
N TRP A 123 6.78 0.64 -2.77
CA TRP A 123 7.39 1.87 -3.27
C TRP A 123 8.91 1.88 -3.01
N SER A 124 9.36 1.44 -1.84
CA SER A 124 10.78 1.38 -1.49
C SER A 124 11.54 0.41 -2.40
N GLU A 125 10.91 -0.71 -2.77
CA GLU A 125 11.44 -1.73 -3.68
C GLU A 125 11.48 -1.29 -5.16
N ARG A 126 10.81 -0.18 -5.53
CA ARG A 126 10.82 0.28 -6.93
C ARG A 126 12.21 0.73 -7.36
N GLY A 127 12.72 0.09 -8.41
CA GLY A 127 13.97 0.45 -9.07
C GLY A 127 13.93 1.79 -9.82
N THR A 128 15.10 2.18 -10.32
CA THR A 128 15.38 3.48 -10.96
C THR A 128 14.47 3.81 -12.14
N VAL A 129 14.13 2.81 -12.97
CA VAL A 129 13.21 2.99 -14.13
C VAL A 129 11.82 3.41 -13.69
N TRP A 130 11.31 2.87 -12.58
CA TRP A 130 10.00 3.26 -12.06
C TRP A 130 10.05 4.67 -11.47
N ARG A 131 11.11 4.97 -10.71
CA ARG A 131 11.32 6.26 -10.05
C ARG A 131 11.69 7.40 -11.02
N SER A 132 12.07 7.11 -12.26
CA SER A 132 12.25 8.12 -13.31
C SER A 132 10.93 8.58 -13.92
N ARG A 133 9.96 7.67 -14.04
CA ARG A 133 8.62 7.97 -14.57
C ARG A 133 7.66 8.52 -13.51
N TYR A 134 7.78 8.01 -12.29
CA TYR A 134 6.88 8.32 -11.19
C TYR A 134 7.63 8.96 -10.03
N ARG A 135 7.03 9.98 -9.43
CA ARG A 135 7.59 10.70 -8.28
C ARG A 135 6.65 10.66 -7.08
N ARG A 136 7.23 10.39 -5.91
CA ARG A 136 6.64 10.69 -4.60
C ARG A 136 7.63 11.53 -3.78
N PRO A 137 7.25 12.71 -3.27
CA PRO A 137 8.04 13.44 -2.29
C PRO A 137 8.35 12.57 -1.07
N GLU A 138 9.57 12.67 -0.53
CA GLU A 138 9.98 11.88 0.64
C GLU A 138 9.12 12.21 1.87
N ASP A 139 8.74 13.48 1.99
CA ASP A 139 7.94 14.10 3.06
C ASP A 139 6.46 14.24 2.71
N ALA A 140 5.95 13.48 1.72
CA ALA A 140 4.54 13.58 1.32
C ALA A 140 3.60 13.29 2.51
N PRO A 141 2.72 14.24 2.90
CA PRO A 141 1.79 14.06 4.00
C PRO A 141 0.90 12.84 3.76
N ASN A 142 0.68 12.05 4.81
CA ASN A 142 -0.11 10.84 4.72
C ASN A 142 -0.91 10.64 6.00
N LEU A 143 -2.22 10.44 5.85
CA LEU A 143 -3.18 10.30 6.95
C LEU A 143 -2.90 9.09 7.84
N LEU A 144 -2.37 8.02 7.25
CA LEU A 144 -2.26 6.70 7.87
C LEU A 144 -0.86 6.42 8.42
N ALA A 145 0.16 7.16 7.97
CA ALA A 145 1.55 6.82 8.19
C ALA A 145 1.92 6.66 9.67
N ALA A 146 1.59 7.65 10.50
CA ALA A 146 1.94 7.63 11.92
C ALA A 146 1.26 6.46 12.66
N LYS A 147 -0.04 6.27 12.44
CA LYS A 147 -0.81 5.18 13.06
C LYS A 147 -0.30 3.82 12.59
N ALA A 148 -0.02 3.66 11.31
CA ALA A 148 0.49 2.41 10.75
C ALA A 148 1.87 2.04 11.28
N VAL A 149 2.78 3.02 11.41
CA VAL A 149 4.10 2.81 12.02
C VAL A 149 3.96 2.42 13.48
N ALA A 150 3.09 3.10 14.25
CA ALA A 150 2.84 2.77 15.65
C ALA A 150 2.25 1.35 15.83
N LEU A 151 1.27 0.96 15.00
CA LEU A 151 0.69 -0.38 15.02
C LEU A 151 1.71 -1.45 14.64
N ASN A 152 2.53 -1.21 13.62
CA ASN A 152 3.59 -2.15 13.25
C ASN A 152 4.63 -2.28 14.37
N LEU A 153 5.03 -1.17 15.00
CA LEU A 153 5.95 -1.21 16.13
C LEU A 153 5.37 -2.01 17.30
N ALA A 154 4.11 -1.76 17.66
CA ALA A 154 3.40 -2.52 18.69
C ALA A 154 3.30 -4.01 18.34
N TYR A 155 3.01 -4.33 17.08
CA TYR A 155 3.02 -5.71 16.58
C TYR A 155 4.41 -6.36 16.68
N GLN A 156 5.50 -5.66 16.31
CA GLN A 156 6.85 -6.22 16.45
C GLN A 156 7.23 -6.42 17.93
N GLN A 157 6.83 -5.49 18.81
CA GLN A 157 7.07 -5.57 20.26
C GLN A 157 6.29 -6.69 20.92
N SER A 158 5.08 -7.01 20.43
CA SER A 158 4.27 -8.09 20.97
C SER A 158 4.80 -9.49 20.62
N ARG A 159 5.77 -9.61 19.69
CA ARG A 159 6.32 -10.91 19.28
C ARG A 159 7.11 -11.56 20.40
N SER A 160 6.74 -12.78 20.77
CA SER A 160 7.48 -13.59 21.73
C SER A 160 8.86 -13.98 21.20
N ALA A 161 9.76 -14.38 22.12
CA ALA A 161 11.09 -14.86 21.76
C ALA A 161 11.01 -16.09 20.84
N PHE A 162 10.10 -17.02 21.14
CA PHE A 162 9.85 -18.19 20.29
C PHE A 162 9.42 -17.79 18.88
N HIS A 163 8.44 -16.89 18.74
CA HIS A 163 7.97 -16.46 17.42
C HIS A 163 9.07 -15.77 16.60
N ARG A 164 9.91 -14.95 17.22
CA ARG A 164 11.09 -14.35 16.55
C ARG A 164 12.09 -15.40 16.12
N TRP A 165 12.38 -16.36 16.99
CA TRP A 165 13.29 -17.47 16.69
C TRP A 165 12.76 -18.36 15.55
N LEU A 166 11.47 -18.70 15.56
CA LEU A 166 10.83 -19.55 14.56
C LEU A 166 10.93 -18.94 13.16
N LEU A 167 10.66 -17.64 13.01
CA LEU A 167 10.76 -16.99 11.70
C LEU A 167 12.19 -16.92 11.14
N ALA A 168 13.22 -17.14 11.96
CA ALA A 168 14.60 -17.26 11.50
C ALA A 168 14.92 -18.65 10.95
N GLN A 169 14.00 -19.62 11.06
CA GLN A 169 14.21 -21.02 10.64
C GLN A 169 13.64 -21.31 9.25
N VAL A 170 13.37 -20.31 8.40
CA VAL A 170 12.68 -20.51 7.11
C VAL A 170 13.52 -21.19 6.01
N ASP A 171 14.84 -21.26 6.15
CA ASP A 171 15.77 -21.66 5.08
C ASP A 171 16.53 -22.98 5.37
N ARG A 172 15.88 -23.98 5.97
CA ARG A 172 16.52 -25.25 6.39
C ARG A 172 15.92 -26.55 5.80
N ASP A 173 14.85 -26.45 5.01
CA ASP A 173 14.22 -27.57 4.28
C ASP A 173 13.86 -28.78 5.17
N ASP A 174 13.30 -28.52 6.34
CA ASP A 174 12.74 -29.50 7.28
C ASP A 174 11.35 -29.09 7.79
N ILE A 175 10.74 -29.96 8.61
CA ILE A 175 9.41 -29.71 9.19
C ILE A 175 9.33 -28.42 10.03
N VAL A 176 10.46 -27.95 10.57
CA VAL A 176 10.52 -26.69 11.34
C VAL A 176 10.51 -25.50 10.38
N SER A 177 11.22 -25.56 9.24
CA SER A 177 11.09 -24.54 8.21
C SER A 177 9.71 -24.51 7.56
N ASP A 178 9.08 -25.65 7.35
CA ASP A 178 7.71 -25.71 6.82
C ASP A 178 6.74 -24.97 7.75
N LEU A 179 6.80 -25.27 9.06
CA LEU A 179 6.05 -24.54 10.07
C LEU A 179 6.40 -23.04 10.08
N ALA A 180 7.68 -22.68 9.97
CA ALA A 180 8.10 -21.28 9.96
C ALA A 180 7.55 -20.51 8.74
N VAL A 181 7.51 -21.15 7.56
CA VAL A 181 6.94 -20.59 6.34
C VAL A 181 5.44 -20.37 6.50
N ASP A 182 4.72 -21.36 7.04
CA ASP A 182 3.27 -21.27 7.28
C ASP A 182 2.94 -20.18 8.30
N VAL A 183 3.66 -20.13 9.42
CA VAL A 183 3.49 -19.10 10.46
C VAL A 183 3.81 -17.70 9.91
N ARG A 184 4.81 -17.55 9.04
CA ARG A 184 5.13 -16.27 8.39
C ARG A 184 3.99 -15.77 7.49
N ALA A 185 3.29 -16.70 6.83
CA ALA A 185 2.15 -16.40 5.98
C ALA A 185 0.88 -16.08 6.80
N ASP A 186 0.69 -16.74 7.94
CA ASP A 186 -0.48 -16.59 8.80
C ASP A 186 -0.48 -15.27 9.60
N LYS A 187 -1.28 -14.31 9.14
CA LYS A 187 -1.44 -13.00 9.81
C LYS A 187 -2.27 -13.04 11.08
N THR A 188 -2.88 -14.18 11.39
CA THR A 188 -3.70 -14.41 12.59
C THR A 188 -3.01 -15.27 13.65
N PHE A 189 -1.79 -15.73 13.37
CA PHE A 189 -0.98 -16.50 14.33
C PHE A 189 -0.77 -15.71 15.64
N PRO A 190 -0.86 -16.37 16.82
CA PRO A 190 -0.71 -15.71 18.11
C PRO A 190 0.76 -15.37 18.39
N VAL A 191 1.27 -14.30 17.77
CA VAL A 191 2.68 -13.91 17.80
C VAL A 191 3.25 -13.62 19.19
N GLY A 192 2.38 -13.26 20.14
CA GLY A 192 2.73 -12.99 21.52
C GLY A 192 2.54 -14.17 22.47
N ALA A 193 2.22 -15.36 21.94
CA ALA A 193 2.06 -16.54 22.76
C ALA A 193 3.31 -16.81 23.59
N SER A 194 3.11 -17.00 24.89
CA SER A 194 4.19 -17.13 25.88
C SER A 194 4.52 -18.58 26.23
N SER A 195 3.68 -19.52 25.80
CA SER A 195 3.78 -20.94 26.12
C SER A 195 3.50 -21.82 24.90
N ARG A 196 4.08 -23.03 24.87
CA ARG A 196 3.82 -24.04 23.82
C ARG A 196 2.33 -24.35 23.73
N GLN A 197 1.66 -24.47 24.88
CA GLN A 197 0.25 -24.84 24.98
C GLN A 197 -0.70 -23.82 24.32
N GLU A 198 -0.39 -22.53 24.39
CA GLU A 198 -1.17 -21.49 23.68
C GLU A 198 -1.10 -21.68 22.17
N ILE A 199 0.09 -21.99 21.64
CA ILE A 199 0.32 -22.21 20.21
C ILE A 199 -0.31 -23.54 19.77
N GLU A 200 -0.16 -24.61 20.56
CA GLU A 200 -0.82 -25.90 20.31
C GLU A 200 -2.33 -25.72 20.17
N ARG A 201 -2.97 -24.97 21.08
CA ARG A 201 -4.42 -24.72 21.03
C ARG A 201 -4.82 -24.01 19.74
N TYR A 202 -4.00 -23.08 19.26
CA TYR A 202 -4.23 -22.39 17.99
C TYR A 202 -4.06 -23.33 16.79
N LEU A 203 -3.03 -24.18 16.82
CA LEU A 203 -2.69 -25.08 15.72
C LEU A 203 -3.48 -26.40 15.71
N ALA A 204 -4.19 -26.74 16.79
CA ALA A 204 -4.89 -28.02 16.95
C ALA A 204 -5.86 -28.37 15.81
N ARG A 205 -6.40 -27.37 15.11
CA ARG A 205 -7.31 -27.57 13.96
C ARG A 205 -6.60 -27.91 12.64
N HIS A 206 -5.27 -27.86 12.59
CA HIS A 206 -4.48 -28.01 11.36
C HIS A 206 -3.87 -29.42 11.18
N GLY A 207 -4.07 -30.31 12.15
CA GLY A 207 -3.68 -31.73 12.08
C GLY A 207 -2.39 -32.05 12.85
N ASP A 208 -2.18 -33.35 13.09
CA ASP A 208 -1.12 -33.84 13.99
C ASP A 208 0.29 -33.49 13.52
N HIS A 209 0.53 -33.51 12.21
CA HIS A 209 1.84 -33.15 11.61
C HIS A 209 2.29 -31.72 11.95
N VAL A 210 1.34 -30.77 12.07
CA VAL A 210 1.65 -29.39 12.47
C VAL A 210 2.02 -29.33 13.96
N LEU A 211 1.38 -30.14 14.79
CA LEU A 211 1.69 -30.24 16.21
C LEU A 211 3.05 -30.92 16.43
N GLU A 212 3.40 -31.93 15.63
CA GLU A 212 4.72 -32.55 15.64
C GLU A 212 5.82 -31.55 15.26
N ALA A 213 5.60 -30.76 14.20
CA ALA A 213 6.51 -29.68 13.81
C ALA A 213 6.67 -28.63 14.93
N LEU A 214 5.57 -28.26 15.61
CA LEU A 214 5.62 -27.35 16.75
C LEU A 214 6.41 -27.93 17.92
N GLU A 215 6.19 -29.21 18.25
CA GLU A 215 6.92 -29.87 19.32
C GLU A 215 8.43 -29.90 19.04
N ARG A 216 8.80 -30.25 17.81
CA ARG A 216 10.19 -30.24 17.36
C ARG A 216 10.79 -28.83 17.45
N ALA A 217 10.09 -27.82 16.95
CA ALA A 217 10.52 -26.43 16.98
C ALA A 217 10.69 -25.92 18.43
N TRP A 218 9.76 -26.25 19.33
CA TRP A 218 9.81 -25.82 20.73
C TRP A 218 10.95 -26.47 21.49
N LEU A 219 11.26 -27.74 21.21
CA LEU A 219 12.40 -28.44 21.80
C LEU A 219 13.73 -27.79 21.38
N GLU A 220 13.89 -27.48 20.09
CA GLU A 220 15.09 -26.81 19.57
C GLU A 220 15.26 -25.42 20.16
N PHE A 221 14.19 -24.62 20.19
CA PHE A 221 14.18 -23.31 20.83
C PHE A 221 14.60 -23.39 22.30
N SER A 222 13.99 -24.31 23.07
CA SER A 222 14.25 -24.47 24.50
C SER A 222 15.68 -24.96 24.76
N THR A 223 16.23 -25.80 23.90
CA THR A 223 17.62 -26.28 24.01
C THR A 223 18.61 -25.14 23.75
N ALA A 224 18.33 -24.28 22.78
CA ALA A 224 19.17 -23.15 22.41
C ALA A 224 19.10 -21.99 23.42
N HIS A 225 17.97 -21.81 24.13
CA HIS A 225 17.73 -20.66 25.02
C HIS A 225 17.59 -21.04 26.52
N GLY A 226 17.59 -22.32 26.85
CA GLY A 226 17.51 -22.85 28.23
C GLY A 226 18.87 -23.18 28.85
N LYS A 227 19.98 -23.00 28.13
CA LYS A 227 21.33 -22.97 28.72
C LYS A 227 21.69 -21.52 29.07
N GLY A 228 21.08 -21.02 30.14
CA GLY A 228 21.41 -19.77 30.81
C GLY A 228 21.55 -20.01 32.30
#